data_AF-Q9H6Q4-F1
#
_entry.id   AF-Q9H6Q4-F1
#
_cell.length_a   1.000
_cell.length_b   1.000
_cell.length_c   1.000
_cell.angle_alpha   90.00
_cell.angle_beta   90.00
_cell.angle_gamma   90.00
#
_symmetry.space_group_name_H-M   'P 1'
#
loop_
_entity.id
_entity.type
_entity.pdbx_description
1 polymer ?
#
loop_
_entity_poly.entity_id
_entity_poly.type
_entity_poly.pdbx_seq_one_letter_code
_entity_poly.pdbx_strand_id
1 'polypeptide(L)'
;MASPFSGALQLTDLDDFIGPSQECIKPVKVEKRAGSGVAKIRIEDDGSYFQINQDGGTRRLEKAKVSLNDCLACSGCITSAETVLITQQSHEELKKVLDANKMAAPSQQRLVVVSVSPQSRASLAARFQLNPTDTARKLTSFFKKIGVHFVFDTAFSRHFSLLESQREFVRRFRGQADCRQALPLLASACPGWICYAEKTHGSFILPHISTARSPQQVMGSLVKDFFAQQQHLTPDKIYHVTVMPCYDKKLEASRPDFFNQEHQTRDVDCVLTTGEVFRLLEEEGVSLPDLEPAPLDSLCSGASAEEPTSHRGGGSGGYLEHVFRHAARELFGIHVAEVTYKPLRNKDFQEVTLEKEGQVLLHFAMAYGFRNIQNLVQRLKRGRCPYHYVEVMACPSGCLNGGGQLQAPDRPSRELLQHVERLYGMVRAEAPEDAPGVQELYTHWLQGTDSECAGRLLHTQYHAVEKASTGLGIRW
;
A
#
# COMPACT_ATOMS: atom_id res chain seq x y z
N MET A 1 19.13 -37.60 34.84
CA MET A 1 19.74 -36.93 33.67
C MET A 1 18.81 -35.81 33.27
N ALA A 2 19.15 -34.58 33.68
CA ALA A 2 18.37 -33.40 33.39
C ALA A 2 18.58 -33.01 31.91
N SER A 3 17.54 -33.16 31.10
CA SER A 3 17.40 -32.37 29.88
C SER A 3 16.23 -31.42 30.15
N PRO A 4 16.49 -30.21 30.69
CA PRO A 4 15.44 -29.23 30.81
C PRO A 4 15.23 -28.68 29.41
N PHE A 5 14.12 -29.09 28.80
CA PHE A 5 13.60 -28.51 27.57
C PHE A 5 13.64 -26.99 27.68
N SER A 6 14.40 -26.39 26.76
CA SER A 6 14.46 -24.95 26.52
C SER A 6 13.05 -24.40 26.47
N GLY A 7 12.73 -23.46 27.37
CA GLY A 7 11.46 -22.75 27.40
C GLY A 7 11.22 -22.11 26.04
N ALA A 8 10.40 -22.76 25.23
CA ALA A 8 9.94 -22.24 23.97
C ALA A 8 9.11 -20.99 24.29
N LEU A 9 9.62 -19.85 23.83
CA LEU A 9 8.96 -18.56 23.63
C LEU A 9 7.53 -18.51 24.18
N GLN A 10 7.37 -18.04 25.42
CA GLN A 10 6.09 -17.49 25.84
C GLN A 10 5.88 -16.21 25.03
N LEU A 11 4.77 -16.13 24.30
CA LEU A 11 4.36 -15.00 23.44
C LEU A 11 4.29 -13.65 24.15
N THR A 12 4.54 -13.59 25.45
CA THR A 12 4.53 -12.37 26.26
C THR A 12 5.86 -11.62 26.28
N ASP A 13 6.98 -12.23 25.86
CA ASP A 13 8.31 -11.58 25.87
C ASP A 13 8.74 -11.06 24.48
N LEU A 14 7.78 -10.62 23.65
CA LEU A 14 8.06 -9.97 22.35
C LEU A 14 8.23 -8.43 22.46
N ASP A 15 8.58 -7.93 23.63
CA ASP A 15 8.86 -6.50 23.89
C ASP A 15 10.30 -6.08 23.54
N ASP A 16 10.90 -6.70 22.52
CA ASP A 16 12.23 -6.37 22.00
C ASP A 16 12.19 -5.13 21.08
N PHE A 17 11.72 -4.00 21.61
CA PHE A 17 12.01 -2.70 21.02
C PHE A 17 13.49 -2.37 21.20
N ILE A 18 14.35 -2.98 20.37
CA ILE A 18 15.70 -2.51 20.15
C ILE A 18 15.56 -1.26 19.27
N GLY A 19 15.36 -0.10 19.90
CA GLY A 19 15.51 1.17 19.20
C GLY A 19 16.85 1.16 18.46
N PRO A 20 16.94 1.72 17.23
CA PRO A 20 18.11 1.54 16.37
C PRO A 20 19.36 2.06 17.08
N SER A 21 20.09 1.16 17.74
CA SER A 21 21.43 1.44 18.19
C SER A 21 22.26 1.66 16.93
N GLN A 22 23.23 2.56 16.97
CA GLN A 22 24.12 2.78 15.82
C GLN A 22 24.85 1.48 15.39
N GLU A 23 24.82 0.43 16.23
CA GLU A 23 25.30 -0.91 15.93
C GLU A 23 24.39 -1.71 14.97
N CYS A 24 23.10 -1.39 14.85
CA CYS A 24 22.20 -2.04 13.89
C CYS A 24 22.35 -1.53 12.45
N ILE A 25 23.10 -0.43 12.23
CA ILE A 25 23.49 -0.02 10.89
C ILE A 25 24.62 -0.94 10.48
N LYS A 26 24.33 -2.02 9.74
CA LYS A 26 25.38 -2.81 9.08
C LYS A 26 26.05 -1.88 8.05
N PRO A 27 27.26 -1.35 8.30
CA PRO A 27 27.86 -0.46 7.32
C PRO A 27 28.09 -1.28 6.06
N VAL A 28 27.73 -0.73 4.91
CA VAL A 28 28.06 -1.33 3.62
C VAL A 28 29.56 -1.64 3.65
N LYS A 29 29.92 -2.92 3.55
CA LYS A 29 31.33 -3.34 3.51
C LYS A 29 31.92 -2.82 2.20
N VAL A 30 32.46 -1.61 2.23
CA VAL A 30 33.28 -1.09 1.14
C VAL A 30 34.68 -1.63 1.38
N GLU A 31 35.19 -2.46 0.47
CA GLU A 31 36.60 -2.85 0.47
C GLU A 31 37.47 -1.60 0.29
N LYS A 32 37.94 -1.00 1.40
CA LYS A 32 38.90 0.08 1.37
C LYS A 32 40.30 -0.52 1.22
N ARG A 33 40.97 -0.30 0.08
CA ARG A 33 42.43 -0.51 0.01
C ARG A 33 43.13 0.62 0.76
N ALA A 34 44.03 0.24 1.67
CA ALA A 34 44.90 1.15 2.41
C ALA A 34 45.75 1.98 1.41
N GLY A 35 45.73 3.30 1.57
CA GLY A 35 46.54 4.24 0.77
C GLY A 35 45.77 5.13 -0.21
N SER A 36 44.45 4.97 -0.38
CA SER A 36 43.68 5.85 -1.28
C SER A 36 43.30 7.16 -0.60
N GLY A 37 44.15 8.18 -0.76
CA GLY A 37 43.74 9.58 -0.62
C GLY A 37 42.58 9.91 -1.57
N VAL A 38 41.86 10.99 -1.28
CA VAL A 38 40.66 11.51 -1.97
C VAL A 38 40.60 11.10 -3.46
N ALA A 39 39.91 10.00 -3.76
CA ALA A 39 39.74 9.53 -5.13
C ALA A 39 38.56 10.26 -5.78
N LYS A 40 38.71 10.68 -7.04
CA LYS A 40 37.64 11.34 -7.79
C LYS A 40 36.68 10.28 -8.32
N ILE A 41 35.38 10.46 -8.07
CA ILE A 41 34.33 9.61 -8.64
C ILE A 41 33.80 10.29 -9.90
N ARG A 42 33.82 9.57 -11.02
CA ARG A 42 33.20 9.98 -12.29
C ARG A 42 31.92 9.17 -12.50
N ILE A 43 30.87 9.85 -12.93
CA ILE A 43 29.57 9.27 -13.25
C ILE A 43 29.43 9.34 -14.76
N GLU A 44 29.23 8.19 -15.42
CA GLU A 44 28.96 8.14 -16.86
C GLU A 44 27.45 8.28 -17.14
N ASP A 45 27.10 8.56 -18.39
CA ASP A 45 25.71 8.79 -18.82
C ASP A 45 24.79 7.56 -18.60
N ASP A 46 25.36 6.35 -18.54
CA ASP A 46 24.64 5.10 -18.21
C ASP A 46 24.35 4.95 -16.70
N GLY A 47 24.76 5.91 -15.89
CA GLY A 47 24.61 5.90 -14.42
C GLY A 47 25.57 4.97 -13.70
N SER A 48 26.62 4.48 -14.37
CA SER A 48 27.68 3.73 -13.72
C SER A 48 28.72 4.66 -13.06
N TYR A 49 29.21 4.23 -11.90
CA TYR A 49 30.17 4.99 -11.11
C TYR A 49 31.55 4.41 -11.32
N PHE A 50 32.53 5.26 -11.62
CA PHE A 50 33.93 4.89 -11.75
C PHE A 50 34.78 5.68 -10.76
N GLN A 51 35.65 4.99 -10.04
CA GLN A 51 36.69 5.61 -9.26
C GLN A 51 37.91 5.85 -10.15
N ILE A 52 38.38 7.09 -10.19
CA ILE A 52 39.63 7.49 -10.85
C ILE A 52 40.74 7.49 -9.79
N ASN A 53 41.72 6.61 -9.97
CA ASN A 53 42.90 6.55 -9.14
C ASN A 53 43.91 7.65 -9.52
N GLN A 54 44.87 7.93 -8.64
CA GLN A 54 45.87 8.99 -8.87
C GLN A 54 46.78 8.70 -10.08
N ASP A 55 46.94 7.44 -10.47
CA ASP A 55 47.71 6.98 -11.62
C ASP A 55 46.93 7.08 -12.96
N GLY A 56 45.70 7.62 -12.94
CA GLY A 56 44.83 7.73 -14.10
C GLY A 56 44.04 6.46 -14.41
N GLY A 57 44.26 5.36 -13.67
CA GLY A 57 43.48 4.13 -13.82
C GLY A 57 42.03 4.32 -13.35
N THR A 58 41.08 3.82 -14.13
CA THR A 58 39.64 3.87 -13.78
C THR A 58 39.13 2.50 -13.37
N ARG A 59 38.43 2.42 -12.24
CA ARG A 59 37.78 1.18 -11.76
C ARG A 59 36.27 1.39 -11.63
N ARG A 60 35.47 0.50 -12.22
CA ARG A 60 34.01 0.49 -12.04
C ARG A 60 33.68 0.13 -10.60
N LEU A 61 32.91 0.97 -9.93
CA LEU A 61 32.40 0.73 -8.58
C LEU A 61 31.16 -0.16 -8.67
N GLU A 62 31.09 -1.13 -7.77
CA GLU A 62 29.89 -1.97 -7.64
C GLU A 62 28.75 -1.15 -7.02
N LYS A 63 27.55 -1.30 -7.60
CA LYS A 63 26.34 -0.71 -7.03
C LYS A 63 26.10 -1.39 -5.67
N ALA A 64 26.06 -0.59 -4.60
CA ALA A 64 25.68 -1.09 -3.30
C ALA A 64 24.29 -1.74 -3.38
N LYS A 65 24.21 -3.03 -3.05
CA LYS A 65 22.95 -3.78 -3.00
C LYS A 65 22.41 -3.69 -1.57
N VAL A 66 21.26 -3.06 -1.44
CA VAL A 66 20.50 -2.96 -0.17
C VAL A 66 19.53 -4.13 -0.17
N SER A 67 19.60 -5.02 0.83
CA SER A 67 18.60 -6.08 1.00
C SER A 67 17.27 -5.51 1.47
N LEU A 68 16.17 -6.24 1.32
CA LEU A 68 14.87 -5.82 1.85
C LEU A 68 14.97 -5.50 3.34
N ASN A 69 15.65 -6.34 4.12
CA ASN A 69 15.91 -6.09 5.54
C ASN A 69 16.71 -4.80 5.76
N ASP A 70 17.71 -4.49 4.92
CA ASP A 70 18.46 -3.23 5.02
C ASP A 70 17.57 -2.00 4.70
N CYS A 71 16.65 -2.12 3.74
CA CYS A 71 15.69 -1.06 3.38
C CYS A 71 14.67 -0.81 4.50
N LEU A 72 14.15 -1.89 5.09
CA LEU A 72 13.16 -1.83 6.16
C LEU A 72 13.78 -1.34 7.48
N ALA A 73 15.03 -1.72 7.77
CA ALA A 73 15.77 -1.31 8.95
C ALA A 73 16.31 0.13 8.87
N CYS A 74 16.86 0.56 7.71
CA CYS A 74 17.41 1.92 7.56
C CYS A 74 16.33 3.02 7.71
N SER A 75 15.07 2.68 7.43
CA SER A 75 13.94 3.60 7.58
C SER A 75 13.53 3.82 9.04
N GLY A 76 14.05 3.01 9.99
CA GLY A 76 13.56 2.99 11.38
C GLY A 76 12.07 2.68 11.50
N CYS A 77 11.45 2.17 10.43
CA CYS A 77 10.00 2.03 10.31
C CYS A 77 9.50 0.64 10.68
N ILE A 78 10.37 -0.38 10.72
CA ILE A 78 9.97 -1.78 10.94
C ILE A 78 10.79 -2.36 12.10
N THR A 79 10.10 -2.98 13.07
CA THR A 79 10.68 -3.68 14.22
C THR A 79 11.01 -5.13 13.85
N SER A 80 11.78 -5.82 14.70
CA SER A 80 12.02 -7.27 14.54
C SER A 80 10.71 -8.05 14.49
N ALA A 81 9.74 -7.71 15.36
CA ALA A 81 8.41 -8.34 15.37
C ALA A 81 7.66 -8.11 14.04
N GLU A 82 7.74 -6.92 13.46
CA GLU A 82 7.09 -6.63 12.18
C GLU A 82 7.79 -7.29 11.00
N THR A 83 9.11 -7.48 11.07
CA THR A 83 9.83 -8.30 10.09
C THR A 83 9.31 -9.73 10.12
N VAL A 84 9.06 -10.30 11.31
CA VAL A 84 8.43 -11.61 11.46
C VAL A 84 7.03 -11.62 10.84
N LEU A 85 6.18 -10.64 11.13
CA LEU A 85 4.83 -10.53 10.54
C LEU A 85 4.84 -10.46 9.01
N ILE A 86 5.83 -9.77 8.43
CA ILE A 86 6.05 -9.71 6.98
C ILE A 86 6.45 -11.08 6.42
N THR A 87 7.30 -11.83 7.12
CA THR A 87 7.75 -13.16 6.66
C THR A 87 6.69 -14.25 6.81
N GLN A 88 5.74 -14.08 7.74
CA GLN A 88 4.62 -15.01 7.95
C GLN A 88 3.58 -14.97 6.81
N GLN A 89 3.62 -13.96 5.95
CA GLN A 89 2.73 -13.80 4.81
C GLN A 89 3.54 -13.94 3.54
N SER A 90 3.27 -14.93 2.71
CA SER A 90 4.02 -15.18 1.47
C SER A 90 3.25 -16.10 0.53
N HIS A 91 3.78 -16.31 -0.68
CA HIS A 91 3.23 -17.28 -1.62
C HIS A 91 3.35 -18.71 -1.09
N GLU A 92 4.35 -19.01 -0.26
CA GLU A 92 4.48 -20.30 0.44
C GLU A 92 3.34 -20.52 1.44
N GLU A 93 2.93 -19.49 2.19
CA GLU A 93 1.78 -19.57 3.10
C GLU A 93 0.47 -19.80 2.33
N LEU A 94 0.27 -19.13 1.19
CA LEU A 94 -0.87 -19.43 0.31
C LEU A 94 -0.84 -20.89 -0.18
N LYS A 95 0.32 -21.38 -0.66
CA LYS A 95 0.46 -22.78 -1.11
C LYS A 95 0.11 -23.77 0.00
N LYS A 96 0.61 -23.53 1.21
CA LYS A 96 0.31 -24.35 2.38
C LYS A 96 -1.20 -24.42 2.68
N VAL A 97 -1.92 -23.30 2.59
CA VAL A 97 -3.38 -23.28 2.78
C VAL A 97 -4.11 -24.01 1.65
N LEU A 98 -3.67 -23.82 0.40
CA LEU A 98 -4.24 -24.53 -0.76
C LEU A 98 -4.02 -26.04 -0.67
N ASP A 99 -2.85 -26.49 -0.27
CA ASP A 99 -2.51 -27.91 -0.11
C ASP A 99 -3.26 -28.53 1.07
N ALA A 100 -3.38 -27.81 2.19
CA ALA A 100 -4.22 -28.23 3.32
C ALA A 100 -5.69 -28.41 2.89
N ASN A 101 -6.22 -27.49 2.07
CA ASN A 101 -7.57 -27.59 1.52
C ASN A 101 -7.78 -28.81 0.62
N LYS A 102 -6.78 -29.21 -0.19
CA LYS A 102 -6.85 -30.42 -1.03
C LYS A 102 -6.93 -31.70 -0.18
N MET A 103 -6.32 -31.70 1.01
CA MET A 103 -6.30 -32.84 1.92
C MET A 103 -7.47 -32.85 2.92
N ALA A 104 -8.16 -31.73 3.08
CA ALA A 104 -9.25 -31.56 4.03
C ALA A 104 -10.55 -32.21 3.55
N ALA A 105 -11.38 -32.69 4.49
CA ALA A 105 -12.75 -33.08 4.18
C ALA A 105 -13.57 -31.86 3.71
N PRO A 106 -14.63 -32.02 2.91
CA PRO A 106 -15.41 -30.89 2.38
C PRO A 106 -15.90 -29.90 3.45
N SER A 107 -16.26 -30.36 4.65
CA SER A 107 -16.70 -29.50 5.77
C SER A 107 -15.57 -28.72 6.46
N GLN A 108 -14.31 -29.05 6.18
CA GLN A 108 -13.12 -28.42 6.73
C GLN A 108 -12.40 -27.52 5.72
N GLN A 109 -12.80 -27.56 4.45
CA GLN A 109 -12.24 -26.72 3.41
C GLN A 109 -12.58 -25.24 3.67
N ARG A 110 -11.58 -24.38 3.47
CA ARG A 110 -11.79 -22.93 3.47
C ARG A 110 -12.06 -22.45 2.05
N LEU A 111 -12.96 -21.50 1.91
CA LEU A 111 -13.16 -20.79 0.65
C LEU A 111 -11.99 -19.80 0.49
N VAL A 112 -11.15 -20.00 -0.53
CA VAL A 112 -9.97 -19.16 -0.77
C VAL A 112 -10.28 -18.07 -1.78
N VAL A 113 -10.10 -16.80 -1.39
CA VAL A 113 -10.32 -15.62 -2.22
C VAL A 113 -8.99 -14.90 -2.44
N VAL A 114 -8.72 -14.48 -3.68
CA VAL A 114 -7.58 -13.61 -4.00
C VAL A 114 -8.07 -12.28 -4.57
N SER A 115 -7.71 -11.16 -3.96
CA SER A 115 -8.03 -9.82 -4.46
C SER A 115 -6.79 -9.13 -5.01
N VAL A 116 -6.77 -8.87 -6.31
CA VAL A 116 -5.58 -8.33 -7.01
C VAL A 116 -5.65 -6.81 -7.10
N SER A 117 -4.54 -6.13 -6.85
CA SER A 117 -4.44 -4.69 -7.02
C SER A 117 -4.19 -4.27 -8.48
N PRO A 118 -4.80 -3.16 -8.95
CA PRO A 118 -4.51 -2.60 -10.27
C PRO A 118 -3.01 -2.31 -10.49
N GLN A 119 -2.29 -1.93 -9.43
CA GLN A 119 -0.86 -1.67 -9.47
C GLN A 119 -0.04 -2.95 -9.73
N SER A 120 -0.36 -4.04 -9.05
CA SER A 120 0.27 -5.35 -9.26
C SER A 120 -0.03 -5.89 -10.65
N ARG A 121 -1.28 -5.77 -11.10
CA ARG A 121 -1.68 -6.11 -12.47
C ARG A 121 -0.85 -5.34 -13.50
N ALA A 122 -0.73 -4.03 -13.36
CA ALA A 122 0.04 -3.21 -14.30
C ALA A 122 1.53 -3.61 -14.35
N SER A 123 2.13 -3.94 -13.19
CA SER A 123 3.51 -4.42 -13.11
C SER A 123 3.68 -5.81 -13.78
N LEU A 124 2.74 -6.73 -13.57
CA LEU A 124 2.77 -8.05 -14.22
C LEU A 124 2.53 -7.93 -15.73
N ALA A 125 1.60 -7.08 -16.15
CA ALA A 125 1.35 -6.76 -17.55
C ALA A 125 2.63 -6.26 -18.25
N ALA A 126 3.37 -5.35 -17.62
CA ALA A 126 4.65 -4.85 -18.13
C ALA A 126 5.72 -5.95 -18.25
N ARG A 127 5.75 -6.89 -17.28
CA ARG A 127 6.71 -8.00 -17.24
C ARG A 127 6.44 -9.06 -18.31
N PHE A 128 5.17 -9.35 -18.57
CA PHE A 128 4.73 -10.37 -19.52
C PHE A 128 4.36 -9.81 -20.90
N GLN A 129 4.46 -8.49 -21.09
CA GLN A 129 4.14 -7.79 -22.34
C GLN A 129 2.68 -8.02 -22.79
N LEU A 130 1.78 -8.02 -21.81
CA LEU A 130 0.34 -8.20 -22.01
C LEU A 130 -0.40 -6.89 -21.78
N ASN A 131 -1.61 -6.77 -22.32
CA ASN A 131 -2.49 -5.67 -21.95
C ASN A 131 -3.11 -5.93 -20.54
N PRO A 132 -3.58 -4.90 -19.83
CA PRO A 132 -4.09 -5.07 -18.46
C PRO A 132 -5.29 -6.01 -18.36
N THR A 133 -6.26 -5.93 -19.26
CA THR A 133 -7.46 -6.77 -19.24
C THR A 133 -7.11 -8.25 -19.40
N ASP A 134 -6.27 -8.56 -20.37
CA ASP A 134 -5.80 -9.92 -20.61
C ASP A 134 -4.93 -10.44 -19.45
N THR A 135 -4.08 -9.58 -18.88
CA THR A 135 -3.31 -9.90 -17.67
C THR A 135 -4.23 -10.25 -16.50
N ALA A 136 -5.32 -9.49 -16.29
CA ALA A 136 -6.27 -9.76 -15.23
C ALA A 136 -6.95 -11.12 -15.42
N ARG A 137 -7.41 -11.42 -16.63
CA ARG A 137 -8.07 -12.69 -16.96
C ARG A 137 -7.14 -13.90 -16.86
N LYS A 138 -5.89 -13.75 -17.29
CA LYS A 138 -4.85 -14.79 -17.18
C LYS A 138 -4.40 -15.00 -15.73
N LEU A 139 -4.34 -13.95 -14.91
CA LEU A 139 -4.12 -14.07 -13.47
C LEU A 139 -5.28 -14.81 -12.79
N THR A 140 -6.53 -14.51 -13.16
CA THR A 140 -7.68 -15.25 -12.65
C THR A 140 -7.59 -16.73 -13.00
N SER A 141 -7.28 -17.06 -14.25
CA SER A 141 -7.06 -18.43 -14.71
C SER A 141 -5.96 -19.12 -13.89
N PHE A 142 -4.83 -18.44 -13.66
CA PHE A 142 -3.74 -18.96 -12.86
C PHE A 142 -4.16 -19.27 -11.41
N PHE A 143 -4.75 -18.30 -10.72
CA PHE A 143 -5.16 -18.48 -9.34
C PHE A 143 -6.21 -19.60 -9.21
N LYS A 144 -7.18 -19.67 -10.12
CA LYS A 144 -8.16 -20.77 -10.14
C LYS A 144 -7.51 -22.12 -10.40
N LYS A 145 -6.53 -22.20 -11.31
CA LYS A 145 -5.77 -23.43 -11.58
C LYS A 145 -5.05 -23.99 -10.35
N ILE A 146 -4.53 -23.13 -9.47
CA ILE A 146 -3.84 -23.57 -8.25
C ILE A 146 -4.78 -23.86 -7.06
N GLY A 147 -6.09 -23.61 -7.21
CA GLY A 147 -7.12 -23.93 -6.21
C GLY A 147 -7.77 -22.73 -5.50
N VAL A 148 -7.54 -21.50 -5.97
CA VAL A 148 -8.28 -20.33 -5.50
C VAL A 148 -9.72 -20.39 -6.06
N HIS A 149 -10.70 -20.05 -5.24
CA HIS A 149 -12.11 -20.17 -5.60
C HIS A 149 -12.61 -18.91 -6.32
N PHE A 150 -12.26 -17.73 -5.79
CA PHE A 150 -12.69 -16.44 -6.33
C PHE A 150 -11.51 -15.48 -6.48
N VAL A 151 -11.51 -14.72 -7.56
CA VAL A 151 -10.51 -13.70 -7.87
C VAL A 151 -11.18 -12.36 -8.13
N PHE A 152 -10.96 -11.40 -7.24
CA PHE A 152 -11.53 -10.06 -7.31
C PHE A 152 -10.49 -8.98 -7.65
N ASP A 153 -10.96 -7.81 -8.04
CA ASP A 153 -10.13 -6.61 -8.26
C ASP A 153 -10.38 -5.59 -7.14
N THR A 154 -9.31 -5.14 -6.49
CA THR A 154 -9.40 -4.08 -5.45
C THR A 154 -9.70 -2.69 -6.02
N ALA A 155 -9.82 -2.53 -7.34
CA ALA A 155 -10.44 -1.36 -7.94
C ALA A 155 -11.87 -1.15 -7.40
N PHE A 156 -12.63 -2.24 -7.20
CA PHE A 156 -13.99 -2.13 -6.69
C PHE A 156 -14.03 -1.58 -5.26
N SER A 157 -13.22 -2.15 -4.35
CA SER A 157 -13.14 -1.66 -2.97
C SER A 157 -12.60 -0.23 -2.87
N ARG A 158 -11.78 0.21 -3.83
CA ARG A 158 -11.28 1.59 -3.87
C ARG A 158 -12.41 2.62 -4.04
N HIS A 159 -13.55 2.27 -4.66
CA HIS A 159 -14.67 3.20 -4.75
C HIS A 159 -15.12 3.67 -3.36
N PHE A 160 -15.31 2.75 -2.42
CA PHE A 160 -15.70 3.09 -1.05
C PHE A 160 -14.60 3.89 -0.33
N SER A 161 -13.33 3.51 -0.47
CA SER A 161 -12.24 4.29 0.14
C SER A 161 -12.20 5.73 -0.36
N LEU A 162 -12.45 5.96 -1.66
CA LEU A 162 -12.50 7.28 -2.27
C LEU A 162 -13.73 8.07 -1.81
N LEU A 163 -14.90 7.43 -1.76
CA LEU A 163 -16.15 8.04 -1.30
C LEU A 163 -16.12 8.41 0.19
N GLU A 164 -15.54 7.56 1.04
CA GLU A 164 -15.36 7.91 2.46
C GLU A 164 -14.30 9.01 2.63
N SER A 165 -13.24 9.00 1.84
CA SER A 165 -12.21 10.06 1.89
C SER A 165 -12.77 11.43 1.50
N GLN A 166 -13.63 11.51 0.47
CA GLN A 166 -14.24 12.78 0.07
C GLN A 166 -15.24 13.29 1.10
N ARG A 167 -16.06 12.40 1.70
CA ARG A 167 -17.02 12.75 2.75
C ARG A 167 -16.30 13.22 4.00
N GLU A 168 -15.25 12.51 4.41
CA GLU A 168 -14.41 12.91 5.55
C GLU A 168 -13.76 14.28 5.31
N PHE A 169 -13.20 14.52 4.11
CA PHE A 169 -12.62 15.81 3.78
C PHE A 169 -13.66 16.95 3.86
N VAL A 170 -14.81 16.80 3.22
CA VAL A 170 -15.87 17.83 3.21
C VAL A 170 -16.34 18.14 4.63
N ARG A 171 -16.56 17.10 5.45
CA ARG A 171 -16.96 17.26 6.86
C ARG A 171 -15.90 18.00 7.68
N ARG A 172 -14.62 17.61 7.57
CA ARG A 172 -13.52 18.28 8.27
C ARG A 172 -13.30 19.71 7.77
N PHE A 173 -13.46 19.96 6.48
CA PHE A 173 -13.34 21.30 5.90
C PHE A 173 -14.45 22.23 6.41
N ARG A 174 -15.71 21.76 6.47
CA ARG A 174 -16.82 22.54 7.04
C ARG A 174 -16.63 22.82 8.54
N GLY A 175 -16.06 21.89 9.29
CA GLY A 175 -15.78 22.04 10.73
C GLY A 175 -14.42 22.66 11.10
N GLN A 176 -13.64 23.15 10.13
CA GLN A 176 -12.26 23.59 10.38
C GLN A 176 -12.14 24.82 11.30
N ALA A 177 -13.21 25.61 11.41
CA ALA A 177 -13.27 26.77 12.31
C ALA A 177 -13.28 26.35 13.79
N ASP A 178 -13.87 25.19 14.09
CA ASP A 178 -14.06 24.69 15.46
C ASP A 178 -12.89 23.82 15.92
N CYS A 179 -12.18 23.18 15.00
CA CYS A 179 -11.10 22.24 15.30
C CYS A 179 -9.85 22.53 14.47
N ARG A 180 -8.79 23.02 15.12
CA ARG A 180 -7.48 23.26 14.48
C ARG A 180 -6.82 21.99 13.92
N GLN A 181 -7.21 20.81 14.38
CA GLN A 181 -6.71 19.52 13.91
C GLN A 181 -7.54 18.96 12.74
N ALA A 182 -8.62 19.65 12.33
CA ALA A 182 -9.45 19.21 11.21
C ALA A 182 -8.67 19.14 9.89
N LEU A 183 -7.73 20.09 9.68
CA LEU A 183 -6.90 20.18 8.49
C LEU A 183 -5.41 20.39 8.84
N PRO A 184 -4.45 19.95 8.01
CA PRO A 184 -4.67 19.17 6.79
C PRO A 184 -5.25 17.78 7.10
N LEU A 185 -6.09 17.26 6.20
CA LEU A 185 -6.42 15.85 6.16
C LEU A 185 -5.32 15.11 5.38
N LEU A 186 -4.66 14.16 6.05
CA LEU A 186 -3.58 13.36 5.50
C LEU A 186 -4.14 12.01 5.07
N ALA A 187 -3.97 11.65 3.80
CA ALA A 187 -4.43 10.37 3.28
C ALA A 187 -3.78 9.19 4.03
N SER A 188 -4.54 8.11 4.20
CA SER A 188 -4.16 6.97 5.03
C SER A 188 -3.88 5.68 4.24
N ALA A 189 -4.06 5.69 2.91
CA ALA A 189 -3.96 4.49 2.08
C ALA A 189 -2.56 3.83 2.06
N CYS A 190 -1.52 4.56 2.49
CA CYS A 190 -0.14 4.10 2.53
C CYS A 190 0.26 3.58 3.93
N PRO A 191 0.44 2.26 4.12
CA PRO A 191 0.78 1.72 5.43
C PRO A 191 2.19 2.10 5.91
N GLY A 192 3.18 2.26 5.03
CA GLY A 192 4.50 2.78 5.43
C GLY A 192 4.44 4.19 6.03
N TRP A 193 3.52 5.04 5.54
CA TRP A 193 3.23 6.33 6.14
C TRP A 193 2.57 6.18 7.52
N ILE A 194 1.57 5.30 7.64
CA ILE A 194 0.89 5.03 8.92
C ILE A 194 1.88 4.52 9.98
N CYS A 195 2.70 3.53 9.66
CA CYS A 195 3.72 3.01 10.57
C CYS A 195 4.68 4.12 11.04
N TYR A 196 5.14 4.97 10.12
CA TYR A 196 6.01 6.10 10.46
C TYR A 196 5.31 7.12 11.37
N ALA A 197 4.05 7.44 11.07
CA ALA A 197 3.25 8.39 11.84
C ALA A 197 3.02 7.90 13.28
N GLU A 198 2.54 6.66 13.44
CA GLU A 198 2.24 6.04 14.73
C GLU A 198 3.48 5.93 15.63
N LYS A 199 4.64 5.56 15.06
CA LYS A 199 5.88 5.34 15.81
C LYS A 199 6.71 6.58 16.07
N THR A 200 6.71 7.54 15.15
CA THR A 200 7.65 8.67 15.18
C THR A 200 7.01 9.94 15.71
N HIS A 201 5.71 10.09 15.54
CA HIS A 201 5.01 11.35 15.80
C HIS A 201 3.82 11.20 16.74
N GLY A 202 3.20 10.02 16.79
CA GLY A 202 2.14 9.70 17.74
C GLY A 202 1.02 10.75 17.72
N SER A 203 0.48 11.06 18.90
CA SER A 203 -0.70 11.92 19.10
C SER A 203 -0.64 13.28 18.40
N PHE A 204 0.53 13.81 18.05
CA PHE A 204 0.63 15.05 17.27
C PHE A 204 0.06 14.92 15.86
N ILE A 205 0.37 13.81 15.17
CA ILE A 205 0.05 13.67 13.74
C ILE A 205 -1.23 12.87 13.50
N LEU A 206 -1.54 11.90 14.37
CA LEU A 206 -2.66 10.97 14.18
C LEU A 206 -4.02 11.65 14.00
N PRO A 207 -4.35 12.76 14.71
CA PRO A 207 -5.61 13.46 14.48
C PRO A 207 -5.80 13.98 13.05
N HIS A 208 -4.71 14.21 12.32
CA HIS A 208 -4.74 14.67 10.94
C HIS A 208 -4.93 13.53 9.92
N ILE A 209 -4.78 12.27 10.32
CA ILE A 209 -4.87 11.13 9.40
C ILE A 209 -6.35 10.81 9.11
N SER A 210 -6.64 10.54 7.84
CA SER A 210 -7.94 10.08 7.38
C SER A 210 -8.28 8.74 7.98
N THR A 211 -9.48 8.64 8.55
CA THR A 211 -9.99 7.40 9.16
C THR A 211 -10.49 6.41 8.12
N ALA A 212 -10.71 6.83 6.87
CA ALA A 212 -11.14 5.95 5.79
C ALA A 212 -10.12 4.81 5.58
N ARG A 213 -10.62 3.57 5.53
CA ARG A 213 -9.79 2.38 5.31
C ARG A 213 -9.24 2.36 3.90
N SER A 214 -8.05 1.78 3.74
CA SER A 214 -7.44 1.58 2.42
C SER A 214 -8.23 0.57 1.58
N PRO A 215 -8.03 0.51 0.25
CA PRO A 215 -8.76 -0.43 -0.60
C PRO A 215 -8.51 -1.89 -0.22
N GLN A 216 -7.34 -2.20 0.36
CA GLN A 216 -7.07 -3.53 0.91
C GLN A 216 -8.05 -3.87 2.03
N GLN A 217 -8.19 -2.97 3.00
CA GLN A 217 -8.99 -3.25 4.20
C GLN A 217 -10.48 -3.10 3.96
N VAL A 218 -10.89 -2.20 3.06
CA VAL A 218 -12.26 -2.21 2.54
C VAL A 218 -12.56 -3.53 1.83
N MET A 219 -11.63 -4.05 1.01
CA MET A 219 -11.83 -5.36 0.37
C MET A 219 -11.90 -6.47 1.42
N GLY A 220 -11.10 -6.39 2.48
CA GLY A 220 -11.19 -7.31 3.61
C GLY A 220 -12.59 -7.33 4.23
N SER A 221 -13.16 -6.15 4.51
CA SER A 221 -14.55 -6.05 5.01
C SER A 221 -15.58 -6.53 4.00
N LEU A 222 -15.44 -6.20 2.71
CA LEU A 222 -16.32 -6.72 1.66
C LEU A 222 -16.30 -8.25 1.59
N VAL A 223 -15.12 -8.87 1.66
CA VAL A 223 -14.97 -10.32 1.54
C VAL A 223 -15.41 -11.04 2.82
N LYS A 224 -15.00 -10.54 3.99
CA LYS A 224 -15.24 -11.19 5.28
C LYS A 224 -16.61 -10.90 5.87
N ASP A 225 -17.28 -9.81 5.48
CA ASP A 225 -18.61 -9.46 5.96
C ASP A 225 -19.67 -9.72 4.88
N PHE A 226 -19.69 -8.91 3.81
CA PHE A 226 -20.72 -9.00 2.77
C PHE A 226 -20.68 -10.32 2.00
N PHE A 227 -19.53 -10.67 1.43
CA PHE A 227 -19.40 -11.87 0.60
C PHE A 227 -19.53 -13.14 1.43
N ALA A 228 -19.04 -13.15 2.68
CA ALA A 228 -19.26 -14.26 3.61
C ALA A 228 -20.76 -14.53 3.83
N GLN A 229 -21.56 -13.48 4.06
CA GLN A 229 -23.02 -13.60 4.18
C GLN A 229 -23.66 -14.10 2.89
N GLN A 230 -23.24 -13.61 1.72
CA GLN A 230 -23.71 -14.10 0.42
C GLN A 230 -23.40 -15.59 0.19
N GLN A 231 -22.26 -16.07 0.68
CA GLN A 231 -21.87 -17.49 0.59
C GLN A 231 -22.45 -18.35 1.73
N HIS A 232 -23.23 -17.76 2.64
CA HIS A 232 -23.73 -18.42 3.86
C HIS A 232 -22.61 -19.04 4.72
N LEU A 233 -21.48 -18.35 4.80
CA LEU A 233 -20.30 -18.74 5.57
C LEU A 233 -20.02 -17.74 6.68
N THR A 234 -19.37 -18.21 7.75
CA THR A 234 -18.76 -17.33 8.73
C THR A 234 -17.42 -16.80 8.23
N PRO A 235 -16.96 -15.61 8.69
CA PRO A 235 -15.74 -14.98 8.18
C PRO A 235 -14.47 -15.86 8.28
N ASP A 236 -14.38 -16.72 9.29
CA ASP A 236 -13.24 -17.65 9.52
C ASP A 236 -13.15 -18.80 8.52
N LYS A 237 -14.24 -19.06 7.78
CA LYS A 237 -14.29 -20.08 6.71
C LYS A 237 -13.76 -19.56 5.38
N ILE A 238 -13.54 -18.26 5.27
CA ILE A 238 -12.92 -17.65 4.11
C ILE A 238 -11.44 -17.42 4.42
N TYR A 239 -10.55 -17.76 3.49
CA TYR A 239 -9.15 -17.35 3.54
C TYR A 239 -8.92 -16.29 2.47
N HIS A 240 -8.83 -15.03 2.89
CA HIS A 240 -8.73 -13.89 1.99
C HIS A 240 -7.28 -13.46 1.83
N VAL A 241 -6.80 -13.53 0.60
CA VAL A 241 -5.46 -13.11 0.20
C VAL A 241 -5.56 -11.87 -0.67
N THR A 242 -4.66 -10.91 -0.49
CA THR A 242 -4.56 -9.76 -1.41
C THR A 242 -3.22 -9.74 -2.13
N VAL A 243 -3.21 -9.27 -3.38
CA VAL A 243 -1.98 -9.05 -4.17
C VAL A 243 -1.71 -7.56 -4.27
N MET A 244 -0.62 -7.11 -3.64
CA MET A 244 -0.34 -5.70 -3.41
C MET A 244 1.05 -5.28 -3.90
N PRO A 245 1.25 -4.00 -4.22
CA PRO A 245 2.54 -3.50 -4.72
C PRO A 245 3.55 -3.17 -3.62
N CYS A 246 3.25 -3.47 -2.35
CA CYS A 246 3.99 -2.94 -1.19
C CYS A 246 4.12 -4.00 -0.08
N TYR A 247 5.30 -4.12 0.53
CA TYR A 247 5.53 -5.01 1.67
C TYR A 247 4.78 -4.57 2.93
N ASP A 248 4.68 -3.26 3.17
CA ASP A 248 3.99 -2.70 4.35
C ASP A 248 2.47 -3.01 4.34
N LYS A 249 1.91 -3.46 3.22
CA LYS A 249 0.53 -3.95 3.15
C LYS A 249 0.33 -5.23 3.98
N LYS A 250 1.39 -6.02 4.19
CA LYS A 250 1.41 -7.15 5.14
C LYS A 250 1.26 -6.64 6.57
N LEU A 251 1.94 -5.55 6.94
CA LEU A 251 1.79 -4.92 8.25
C LEU A 251 0.39 -4.35 8.44
N GLU A 252 -0.18 -3.74 7.40
CA GLU A 252 -1.57 -3.28 7.43
C GLU A 252 -2.53 -4.42 7.72
N ALA A 253 -2.38 -5.58 7.06
CA ALA A 253 -3.21 -6.77 7.29
C ALA A 253 -3.05 -7.33 8.71
N SER A 254 -1.86 -7.20 9.30
CA SER A 254 -1.57 -7.71 10.65
C SER A 254 -2.04 -6.79 11.78
N ARG A 255 -2.55 -5.57 11.49
CA ARG A 255 -2.98 -4.65 12.55
C ARG A 255 -4.05 -5.29 13.45
N PRO A 256 -3.98 -5.10 14.78
CA PRO A 256 -5.02 -5.57 15.69
C PRO A 256 -6.40 -4.98 15.39
N ASP A 257 -6.46 -3.75 14.86
CA ASP A 257 -7.72 -3.07 14.48
C ASP A 257 -8.54 -3.83 13.42
N PHE A 258 -7.92 -4.77 12.70
CA PHE A 258 -8.54 -5.56 11.62
C PHE A 258 -8.62 -7.06 11.97
N PHE A 259 -8.58 -7.38 13.27
CA PHE A 259 -8.82 -8.71 13.79
C PHE A 259 -10.23 -8.80 14.38
N ASN A 260 -11.06 -9.66 13.82
CA ASN A 260 -12.38 -9.98 14.34
C ASN A 260 -12.24 -10.97 15.51
N GLN A 261 -12.50 -10.49 16.73
CA GLN A 261 -12.41 -11.30 17.95
C GLN A 261 -13.52 -12.36 18.04
N GLU A 262 -14.71 -12.11 17.50
CA GLU A 262 -15.83 -13.06 17.56
C GLU A 262 -15.56 -14.32 16.73
N HIS A 263 -15.03 -14.13 15.53
CA HIS A 263 -14.73 -15.22 14.59
C HIS A 263 -13.24 -15.63 14.59
N GLN A 264 -12.39 -14.98 15.38
CA GLN A 264 -10.94 -15.26 15.45
C GLN A 264 -10.25 -15.25 14.08
N THR A 265 -10.56 -14.25 13.25
CA THR A 265 -10.03 -14.09 11.89
C THR A 265 -9.67 -12.65 11.58
N ARG A 266 -8.82 -12.44 10.57
CA ARG A 266 -8.51 -11.11 10.04
C ARG A 266 -9.41 -10.74 8.88
N ASP A 267 -9.49 -9.44 8.60
CA ASP A 267 -10.10 -8.90 7.36
C ASP A 267 -9.31 -9.38 6.12
N VAL A 268 -7.98 -9.46 6.24
CA VAL A 268 -7.06 -10.01 5.24
C VAL A 268 -6.11 -10.97 5.92
N ASP A 269 -6.12 -12.24 5.50
CA ASP A 269 -5.35 -13.31 6.15
C ASP A 269 -3.89 -13.37 5.67
N CYS A 270 -3.65 -13.04 4.39
CA CYS A 270 -2.32 -13.02 3.82
C CYS A 270 -2.21 -11.96 2.72
N VAL A 271 -1.06 -11.30 2.62
CA VAL A 271 -0.76 -10.38 1.54
C VAL A 271 0.42 -10.92 0.74
N LEU A 272 0.23 -11.05 -0.57
CA LEU A 272 1.27 -11.34 -1.53
C LEU A 272 1.74 -10.03 -2.17
N THR A 273 3.05 -9.85 -2.26
CA THR A 273 3.63 -8.85 -3.14
C THR A 273 3.55 -9.28 -4.60
N THR A 274 3.74 -8.33 -5.50
CA THR A 274 3.76 -8.62 -6.95
C THR A 274 4.94 -9.52 -7.31
N GLY A 275 6.09 -9.30 -6.65
CA GLY A 275 7.24 -10.19 -6.73
C GLY A 275 6.95 -11.62 -6.25
N GLU A 276 6.15 -11.78 -5.19
CA GLU A 276 5.75 -13.11 -4.70
C GLU A 276 4.80 -13.84 -5.67
N VAL A 277 3.88 -13.13 -6.32
CA VAL A 277 3.06 -13.72 -7.39
C VAL A 277 3.92 -14.14 -8.59
N PHE A 278 4.91 -13.33 -8.96
CA PHE A 278 5.84 -13.70 -10.02
C PHE A 278 6.66 -14.96 -9.67
N ARG A 279 7.18 -15.04 -8.44
CA ARG A 279 7.86 -16.27 -7.96
C ARG A 279 6.93 -17.47 -7.94
N LEU A 280 5.68 -17.30 -7.53
CA LEU A 280 4.69 -18.36 -7.55
C LEU A 280 4.43 -18.88 -8.97
N LEU A 281 4.35 -18.00 -9.97
CA LEU A 281 4.26 -18.40 -11.38
C LEU A 281 5.49 -19.21 -11.83
N GLU A 282 6.70 -18.78 -11.45
CA GLU A 282 7.94 -19.50 -11.76
C GLU A 282 7.99 -20.89 -11.12
N GLU A 283 7.60 -21.00 -9.84
CA GLU A 283 7.57 -22.27 -9.10
C GLU A 283 6.56 -23.27 -9.68
N GLU A 284 5.40 -22.79 -10.15
CA GLU A 284 4.39 -23.63 -10.79
C GLU A 284 4.72 -23.93 -12.27
N GLY A 285 5.84 -23.40 -12.79
CA GLY A 285 6.24 -23.58 -14.19
C GLY A 285 5.25 -22.96 -15.18
N VAL A 286 4.57 -21.88 -14.79
CA VAL A 286 3.52 -21.22 -15.57
C VAL A 286 3.98 -19.88 -16.11
N SER A 287 3.86 -19.71 -17.42
CA SER A 287 3.98 -18.42 -18.10
C SER A 287 2.58 -17.84 -18.31
N LEU A 288 2.32 -16.63 -17.81
CA LEU A 288 1.00 -15.99 -17.93
C LEU A 288 0.49 -15.91 -19.37
N PRO A 289 1.30 -15.50 -20.38
CA PRO A 289 0.88 -15.49 -21.78
C PRO A 289 0.29 -16.81 -22.29
N ASP A 290 0.71 -17.95 -21.74
CA ASP A 290 0.33 -19.28 -22.22
C ASP A 290 -0.98 -19.80 -21.60
N LEU A 291 -1.58 -19.07 -20.64
CA LEU A 291 -2.84 -19.46 -20.02
C LEU A 291 -4.04 -18.99 -20.84
N GLU A 292 -5.07 -19.83 -20.96
CA GLU A 292 -6.37 -19.36 -21.47
C GLU A 292 -7.00 -18.35 -20.49
N PRO A 293 -7.53 -17.21 -20.98
CA PRO A 293 -8.11 -16.19 -20.13
C PRO A 293 -9.41 -16.66 -19.46
N ALA A 294 -9.58 -16.39 -18.17
CA ALA A 294 -10.82 -16.61 -17.43
C ALA A 294 -11.46 -15.27 -17.02
N PRO A 295 -12.80 -15.13 -16.99
CA PRO A 295 -13.44 -13.91 -16.48
C PRO A 295 -13.10 -13.71 -14.99
N LEU A 296 -12.98 -12.46 -14.57
CA LEU A 296 -12.85 -12.12 -13.15
C LEU A 296 -14.18 -12.38 -12.44
N ASP A 297 -14.11 -12.69 -11.15
CA ASP A 297 -15.30 -12.80 -10.33
C ASP A 297 -15.80 -11.41 -9.92
N SER A 298 -17.11 -11.28 -9.68
CA SER A 298 -17.75 -10.04 -9.22
C SER A 298 -18.31 -10.20 -7.81
N LEU A 299 -18.26 -9.14 -7.01
CA LEU A 299 -19.00 -9.08 -5.75
C LEU A 299 -20.49 -8.70 -5.95
N CYS A 300 -20.82 -8.05 -7.08
CA CYS A 300 -22.17 -7.57 -7.36
C CYS A 300 -22.78 -8.30 -8.57
N SER A 301 -24.00 -8.83 -8.37
CA SER A 301 -24.81 -9.53 -9.36
C SER A 301 -25.37 -8.55 -10.40
N GLY A 302 -24.58 -8.20 -11.42
CA GLY A 302 -25.03 -7.31 -12.50
C GLY A 302 -23.94 -6.44 -13.11
N ALA A 303 -22.80 -6.31 -12.44
CA ALA A 303 -21.63 -5.75 -13.09
C ALA A 303 -21.13 -6.77 -14.12
N SER A 304 -20.91 -6.35 -15.37
CA SER A 304 -20.07 -7.07 -16.32
C SER A 304 -18.62 -7.00 -15.85
N ALA A 305 -18.33 -7.55 -14.67
CA ALA A 305 -17.01 -7.58 -14.05
C ALA A 305 -16.02 -8.46 -14.83
N GLU A 306 -16.31 -8.75 -16.09
CA GLU A 306 -15.38 -9.43 -16.96
C GLU A 306 -14.15 -8.56 -17.28
N GLU A 307 -14.27 -7.24 -17.14
CA GLU A 307 -13.19 -6.30 -17.39
C GLU A 307 -12.79 -5.53 -16.13
N PRO A 308 -11.48 -5.36 -15.91
CA PRO A 308 -11.00 -4.54 -14.81
C PRO A 308 -11.32 -3.07 -15.05
N THR A 309 -11.54 -2.34 -13.96
CA THR A 309 -11.75 -0.89 -13.98
C THR A 309 -10.66 -0.18 -13.18
N SER A 310 -10.64 1.14 -13.28
CA SER A 310 -9.68 2.01 -12.60
C SER A 310 -10.36 3.32 -12.20
N HIS A 311 -9.58 4.26 -11.69
CA HIS A 311 -10.03 5.57 -11.22
C HIS A 311 -9.18 6.64 -11.88
N ARG A 312 -9.73 7.85 -11.98
CA ARG A 312 -8.95 9.00 -12.47
C ARG A 312 -7.83 9.36 -11.50
N GLY A 313 -6.76 9.91 -12.05
CA GLY A 313 -5.60 10.38 -11.31
C GLY A 313 -4.41 9.41 -11.33
N GLY A 314 -3.48 9.63 -10.41
CA GLY A 314 -2.20 8.94 -10.40
C GLY A 314 -2.27 7.46 -9.97
N GLY A 315 -1.23 6.70 -10.31
CA GLY A 315 -1.10 5.26 -10.03
C GLY A 315 -1.12 4.84 -8.55
N SER A 316 -1.15 5.79 -7.63
CA SER A 316 -1.39 5.57 -6.20
C SER A 316 -2.87 5.46 -5.83
N GLY A 317 -3.78 5.70 -6.78
CA GLY A 317 -5.23 5.61 -6.57
C GLY A 317 -6.05 6.86 -6.82
N GLY A 318 -5.40 7.96 -7.19
CA GLY A 318 -6.09 9.22 -7.50
C GLY A 318 -6.84 9.87 -6.34
N TYR A 319 -6.43 9.64 -5.09
CA TYR A 319 -7.12 10.19 -3.91
C TYR A 319 -7.15 11.72 -3.93
N LEU A 320 -6.00 12.36 -4.20
CA LEU A 320 -5.93 13.82 -4.31
C LEU A 320 -6.92 14.32 -5.35
N GLU A 321 -6.84 13.79 -6.57
CA GLU A 321 -7.62 14.26 -7.71
C GLU A 321 -9.13 14.10 -7.46
N HIS A 322 -9.53 12.93 -6.95
CA HIS A 322 -10.92 12.63 -6.64
C HIS A 322 -11.47 13.54 -5.54
N VAL A 323 -10.80 13.62 -4.39
CA VAL A 323 -11.23 14.45 -3.27
C VAL A 323 -11.24 15.93 -3.67
N PHE A 324 -10.26 16.38 -4.45
CA PHE A 324 -10.19 17.77 -4.91
C PHE A 324 -11.37 18.15 -5.81
N ARG A 325 -11.70 17.32 -6.81
CA ARG A 325 -12.84 17.58 -7.69
C ARG A 325 -14.16 17.55 -6.94
N HIS A 326 -14.35 16.56 -6.07
CA HIS A 326 -15.56 16.46 -5.27
C HIS A 326 -15.72 17.68 -4.35
N ALA A 327 -14.65 18.04 -3.62
CA ALA A 327 -14.64 19.21 -2.74
C ALA A 327 -14.91 20.51 -3.50
N ALA A 328 -14.32 20.71 -4.69
CA ALA A 328 -14.56 21.89 -5.51
C ALA A 328 -16.05 22.04 -5.87
N ARG A 329 -16.69 20.93 -6.24
CA ARG A 329 -18.12 20.89 -6.57
C ARG A 329 -18.99 21.08 -5.33
N GLU A 330 -18.75 20.31 -4.28
CA GLU A 330 -19.60 20.23 -3.08
C GLU A 330 -19.50 21.47 -2.18
N LEU A 331 -18.31 22.06 -2.08
CA LEU A 331 -18.08 23.21 -1.19
C LEU A 331 -18.25 24.55 -1.90
N PHE A 332 -18.00 24.60 -3.21
CA PHE A 332 -17.93 25.88 -3.95
C PHE A 332 -18.78 25.91 -5.24
N GLY A 333 -19.43 24.81 -5.60
CA GLY A 333 -20.19 24.72 -6.86
C GLY A 333 -19.33 24.79 -8.12
N ILE A 334 -18.02 24.51 -8.01
CA ILE A 334 -17.07 24.64 -9.12
C ILE A 334 -16.78 23.26 -9.72
N HIS A 335 -17.08 23.09 -11.01
CA HIS A 335 -16.69 21.91 -11.76
C HIS A 335 -15.24 22.04 -12.26
N VAL A 336 -14.39 21.09 -11.88
CA VAL A 336 -12.97 21.03 -12.29
C VAL A 336 -12.78 19.93 -13.33
N ALA A 337 -12.68 20.30 -14.60
CA ALA A 337 -12.45 19.36 -15.69
C ALA A 337 -11.03 18.76 -15.64
N GLU A 338 -10.02 19.63 -15.54
CA GLU A 338 -8.61 19.26 -15.51
C GLU A 338 -7.94 19.75 -14.22
N VAL A 339 -7.09 18.91 -13.63
CA VAL A 339 -6.33 19.23 -12.42
C VAL A 339 -4.89 19.53 -12.82
N THR A 340 -4.44 20.76 -12.54
CA THR A 340 -3.07 21.18 -12.85
C THR A 340 -2.16 20.92 -11.67
N TYR A 341 -1.14 20.10 -11.87
CA TYR A 341 -0.14 19.75 -10.85
C TYR A 341 1.11 20.62 -10.97
N LYS A 342 1.41 21.40 -9.93
CA LYS A 342 2.61 22.24 -9.89
C LYS A 342 3.71 21.54 -9.07
N PRO A 343 4.80 21.05 -9.71
CA PRO A 343 5.92 20.51 -8.95
C PRO A 343 6.62 21.60 -8.13
N LEU A 344 7.02 21.25 -6.91
CA LEU A 344 7.80 22.10 -6.03
C LEU A 344 9.29 21.82 -6.19
N ARG A 345 9.90 21.19 -5.16
CA ARG A 345 11.33 20.87 -5.11
C ARG A 345 11.70 19.70 -6.01
N ASN A 346 10.75 18.81 -6.27
CA ASN A 346 10.92 17.61 -7.07
C ASN A 346 9.54 17.13 -7.58
N LYS A 347 9.55 16.19 -8.53
CA LYS A 347 8.31 15.62 -9.11
C LYS A 347 7.42 14.87 -8.09
N ASP A 348 8.00 14.43 -6.97
CA ASP A 348 7.32 13.68 -5.92
C ASP A 348 6.71 14.60 -4.84
N PHE A 349 6.82 15.92 -5.00
CA PHE A 349 6.12 16.91 -4.19
C PHE A 349 5.47 17.94 -5.10
N GLN A 350 4.15 17.83 -5.28
CA GLN A 350 3.37 18.68 -6.18
C GLN A 350 2.19 19.31 -5.43
N GLU A 351 1.80 20.51 -5.84
CA GLU A 351 0.66 21.25 -5.31
C GLU A 351 -0.46 21.34 -6.36
N VAL A 352 -1.70 21.41 -5.87
CA VAL A 352 -2.89 21.66 -6.66
C VAL A 352 -3.71 22.72 -5.93
N THR A 353 -4.07 23.80 -6.62
CA THR A 353 -4.89 24.88 -6.04
C THR A 353 -6.20 25.05 -6.81
N LEU A 354 -7.27 25.34 -6.07
CA LEU A 354 -8.51 25.87 -6.62
C LEU A 354 -8.55 27.35 -6.28
N GLU A 355 -8.56 28.20 -7.30
CA GLU A 355 -8.59 29.65 -7.14
C GLU A 355 -9.85 30.24 -7.76
N LYS A 356 -10.48 31.17 -7.05
CA LYS A 356 -11.60 31.97 -7.56
C LYS A 356 -11.41 33.41 -7.09
N GLU A 357 -11.48 34.36 -8.02
CA GLU A 357 -11.37 35.80 -7.72
C GLU A 357 -10.10 36.17 -6.92
N GLY A 358 -8.98 35.49 -7.20
CA GLY A 358 -7.69 35.71 -6.53
C GLY A 358 -7.57 35.08 -5.12
N GLN A 359 -8.62 34.40 -4.63
CA GLN A 359 -8.59 33.65 -3.38
C GLN A 359 -8.34 32.16 -3.64
N VAL A 360 -7.42 31.58 -2.88
CA VAL A 360 -7.23 30.12 -2.83
C VAL A 360 -8.32 29.49 -1.97
N LEU A 361 -9.24 28.77 -2.60
CA LEU A 361 -10.35 28.07 -1.96
C LEU A 361 -9.93 26.69 -1.45
N LEU A 362 -9.15 25.95 -2.26
CA LEU A 362 -8.57 24.66 -1.90
C LEU A 362 -7.08 24.66 -2.20
N HIS A 363 -6.28 24.14 -1.27
CA HIS A 363 -4.84 23.99 -1.45
C HIS A 363 -4.43 22.57 -1.06
N PHE A 364 -4.17 21.74 -2.06
CA PHE A 364 -3.90 20.31 -1.89
C PHE A 364 -2.44 20.03 -2.28
N ALA A 365 -1.88 18.95 -1.74
CA ALA A 365 -0.53 18.50 -2.11
C ALA A 365 -0.40 16.98 -2.22
N MET A 366 0.52 16.52 -3.05
CA MET A 366 1.07 15.16 -3.01
C MET A 366 2.45 15.22 -2.38
N ALA A 367 2.72 14.34 -1.41
CA ALA A 367 4.02 14.20 -0.77
C ALA A 367 4.46 12.74 -0.80
N TYR A 368 5.20 12.37 -1.84
CA TYR A 368 5.69 11.01 -2.05
C TYR A 368 7.16 10.88 -1.64
N GLY A 369 7.52 9.76 -1.00
CA GLY A 369 8.87 9.52 -0.49
C GLY A 369 9.13 10.13 0.89
N PHE A 370 9.79 9.38 1.77
CA PHE A 370 10.04 9.78 3.16
C PHE A 370 10.69 11.15 3.34
N ARG A 371 11.57 11.57 2.42
CA ARG A 371 12.17 12.92 2.48
C ARG A 371 11.10 14.02 2.37
N ASN A 372 10.13 13.86 1.48
CA ASN A 372 9.02 14.81 1.33
C ASN A 372 8.06 14.72 2.52
N ILE A 373 7.78 13.51 3.02
CA ILE A 373 6.96 13.28 4.22
C ILE A 373 7.57 13.95 5.46
N GLN A 374 8.86 13.78 5.71
CA GLN A 374 9.56 14.42 6.82
C GLN A 374 9.46 15.96 6.72
N ASN A 375 9.66 16.52 5.52
CA ASN A 375 9.51 17.96 5.30
C ASN A 375 8.07 18.44 5.56
N LEU A 376 7.07 17.68 5.11
CA LEU A 376 5.65 17.97 5.37
C LEU A 376 5.36 17.98 6.88
N VAL A 377 5.74 16.93 7.60
CA VAL A 377 5.49 16.85 9.05
C VAL A 377 6.22 17.97 9.79
N GLN A 378 7.45 18.31 9.39
CA GLN A 378 8.16 19.45 9.97
C GLN A 378 7.44 20.78 9.72
N ARG A 379 6.85 20.99 8.54
CA ARG A 379 6.03 22.18 8.26
C ARG A 379 4.79 22.22 9.15
N LEU A 380 4.14 21.08 9.35
CA LEU A 380 2.97 20.97 10.23
C LEU A 380 3.34 21.28 11.69
N LYS A 381 4.42 20.69 12.21
CA LYS A 381 4.94 20.97 13.56
C LYS A 381 5.27 22.43 13.80
N ARG A 382 5.68 23.15 12.76
CA ARG A 382 6.00 24.59 12.80
C ARG A 382 4.78 25.50 12.57
N GLY A 383 3.59 24.94 12.36
CA GLY A 383 2.38 25.71 12.04
C GLY A 383 2.45 26.41 10.68
N ARG A 384 3.24 25.89 9.73
CA ARG A 384 3.49 26.47 8.40
C ARG A 384 3.04 25.57 7.26
N CYS A 385 2.12 24.64 7.52
CA CYS A 385 1.54 23.78 6.49
C CYS A 385 0.33 24.50 5.86
N PRO A 386 0.38 24.88 4.56
CA PRO A 386 -0.69 25.66 3.93
C PRO A 386 -1.80 24.77 3.32
N TYR A 387 -1.67 23.45 3.43
CA TYR A 387 -2.53 22.50 2.72
C TYR A 387 -3.80 22.17 3.53
N HIS A 388 -4.91 21.98 2.83
CA HIS A 388 -6.15 21.42 3.37
C HIS A 388 -6.15 19.88 3.28
N TYR A 389 -5.57 19.32 2.22
CA TYR A 389 -5.48 17.87 2.02
C TYR A 389 -4.09 17.50 1.50
N VAL A 390 -3.56 16.38 1.97
CA VAL A 390 -2.30 15.85 1.45
C VAL A 390 -2.40 14.36 1.16
N GLU A 391 -2.15 13.97 -0.09
CA GLU A 391 -1.94 12.57 -0.45
C GLU A 391 -0.50 12.16 -0.10
N VAL A 392 -0.36 11.21 0.82
CA VAL A 392 0.95 10.81 1.37
C VAL A 392 1.27 9.37 0.97
N MET A 393 2.41 9.17 0.32
CA MET A 393 2.89 7.84 -0.09
C MET A 393 4.36 7.66 0.29
N ALA A 394 4.70 6.59 1.00
CA ALA A 394 6.08 6.34 1.46
C ALA A 394 7.07 6.09 0.30
N CYS A 395 6.60 5.53 -0.82
CA CYS A 395 7.41 5.23 -1.99
C CYS A 395 7.52 6.46 -2.91
N PRO A 396 8.73 6.86 -3.34
CA PRO A 396 8.90 7.82 -4.43
C PRO A 396 8.20 7.31 -5.69
N SER A 397 7.56 8.21 -6.43
CA SER A 397 6.70 7.90 -7.59
C SER A 397 5.50 6.98 -7.27
N GLY A 398 5.09 6.91 -6.00
CA GLY A 398 3.84 6.31 -5.59
C GLY A 398 3.80 4.79 -5.67
N CYS A 399 2.59 4.22 -5.63
CA CYS A 399 2.38 2.78 -5.50
C CYS A 399 2.84 1.95 -6.71
N LEU A 400 2.93 2.55 -7.91
CA LEU A 400 3.45 1.84 -9.10
C LEU A 400 4.94 1.54 -8.99
N ASN A 401 5.67 2.31 -8.18
CA ASN A 401 7.06 2.08 -7.80
C ASN A 401 7.17 1.53 -6.37
N GLY A 402 6.13 0.84 -5.88
CA GLY A 402 6.11 0.25 -4.55
C GLY A 402 7.18 -0.83 -4.39
N GLY A 403 7.69 -1.00 -3.17
CA GLY A 403 8.80 -1.95 -2.90
C GLY A 403 8.49 -3.41 -3.26
N GLY A 404 7.21 -3.80 -3.35
CA GLY A 404 6.79 -5.15 -3.73
C GLY A 404 6.56 -5.35 -5.24
N GLN A 405 6.81 -4.31 -6.06
CA GLN A 405 6.69 -4.37 -7.52
C GLN A 405 7.89 -5.05 -8.17
N LEU A 406 7.71 -5.51 -9.41
CA LEU A 406 8.77 -6.18 -10.15
C LEU A 406 9.85 -5.19 -10.59
N GLN A 407 11.09 -5.64 -10.55
CA GLN A 407 12.24 -4.97 -11.15
C GLN A 407 12.65 -5.73 -12.41
N ALA A 408 13.21 -5.03 -13.39
CA ALA A 408 13.77 -5.62 -14.60
C ALA A 408 15.29 -5.39 -14.58
N PRO A 409 16.13 -6.44 -14.44
CA PRO A 409 17.57 -6.28 -14.40
C PRO A 409 18.16 -5.75 -15.71
N ASP A 410 17.46 -5.96 -16.83
CA ASP A 410 17.82 -5.61 -18.20
C ASP A 410 17.27 -4.24 -18.66
N ARG A 411 16.36 -3.62 -17.90
CA ARG A 411 15.74 -2.32 -18.24
C ARG A 411 15.99 -1.28 -17.15
N PRO A 412 16.32 -0.03 -17.50
CA PRO A 412 16.38 1.06 -16.52
C PRO A 412 15.06 1.18 -15.73
N SER A 413 15.14 1.29 -14.40
CA SER A 413 13.95 1.34 -13.52
C SER A 413 12.96 2.45 -13.91
N ARG A 414 13.46 3.58 -14.43
CA ARG A 414 12.62 4.69 -14.91
C ARG A 414 11.78 4.32 -16.12
N GLU A 415 12.36 3.62 -17.09
CA GLU A 415 11.65 3.19 -18.30
C GLU A 415 10.63 2.10 -17.98
N LEU A 416 10.98 1.18 -17.07
CA LEU A 416 10.03 0.19 -16.56
C LEU A 416 8.83 0.89 -15.89
N LEU A 417 9.08 1.85 -15.01
CA LEU A 417 8.02 2.58 -14.32
C LEU A 417 7.10 3.31 -15.31
N GLN A 418 7.66 3.99 -16.33
CA GLN A 418 6.86 4.65 -17.37
C GLN A 418 6.00 3.65 -18.16
N HIS A 419 6.50 2.44 -18.41
CA HIS A 419 5.70 1.39 -19.02
C HIS A 419 4.53 0.97 -18.10
N VAL A 420 4.81 0.73 -16.82
CA VAL A 420 3.79 0.38 -15.83
C VAL A 420 2.73 1.49 -15.70
N GLU A 421 3.13 2.76 -15.67
CA GLU A 421 2.23 3.93 -15.66
C GLU A 421 1.30 3.95 -16.88
N ARG A 422 1.83 3.72 -18.08
CA ARG A 422 1.00 3.64 -19.30
C ARG A 422 -0.01 2.51 -19.22
N LEU A 423 0.40 1.31 -18.81
CA LEU A 423 -0.50 0.16 -18.68
C LEU A 423 -1.57 0.39 -17.61
N TYR A 424 -1.21 1.03 -16.49
CA TYR A 424 -2.19 1.42 -15.47
C TYR A 424 -3.24 2.38 -16.05
N GLY A 425 -2.82 3.37 -16.83
CA GLY A 425 -3.69 4.36 -17.46
C GLY A 425 -4.54 3.85 -18.64
N MET A 426 -4.24 2.67 -19.20
CA MET A 426 -5.04 2.06 -20.27
C MET A 426 -6.38 1.48 -19.76
N VAL A 427 -6.50 1.22 -18.47
CA VAL A 427 -7.72 0.65 -17.88
C VAL A 427 -8.78 1.74 -17.75
N ARG A 428 -10.01 1.45 -18.22
CA ARG A 428 -11.13 2.41 -18.21
C ARG A 428 -11.38 2.93 -16.79
N ALA A 429 -11.33 4.25 -16.63
CA ALA A 429 -11.61 4.90 -15.37
C ALA A 429 -13.12 5.06 -15.16
N GLU A 430 -13.58 4.85 -13.93
CA GLU A 430 -14.96 5.04 -13.50
C GLU A 430 -15.04 6.05 -12.34
N ALA A 431 -16.14 6.80 -12.30
CA ALA A 431 -16.46 7.63 -11.14
C ALA A 431 -16.99 6.72 -10.02
N PRO A 432 -16.45 6.80 -8.79
CA PRO A 432 -16.94 6.00 -7.67
C PRO A 432 -18.43 6.10 -7.39
N GLU A 433 -19.05 7.26 -7.61
CA GLU A 433 -20.48 7.47 -7.42
C GLU A 433 -21.36 6.68 -8.40
N ASP A 434 -20.85 6.46 -9.62
CA ASP A 434 -21.57 5.84 -10.74
C ASP A 434 -21.20 4.36 -10.94
N ALA A 435 -20.27 3.84 -10.13
CA ALA A 435 -19.78 2.48 -10.26
C ALA A 435 -20.88 1.44 -9.91
N PRO A 436 -21.15 0.46 -10.80
CA PRO A 436 -22.19 -0.53 -10.58
C PRO A 436 -22.04 -1.26 -9.24
N GLY A 437 -23.14 -1.42 -8.50
CA GLY A 437 -23.18 -2.08 -7.20
C GLY A 437 -22.78 -1.22 -6.00
N VAL A 438 -22.09 -0.09 -6.18
CA VAL A 438 -21.63 0.73 -5.04
C VAL A 438 -22.80 1.31 -4.22
N GLN A 439 -23.80 1.92 -4.87
CA GLN A 439 -24.96 2.48 -4.17
C GLN A 439 -25.84 1.40 -3.52
N GLU A 440 -25.95 0.24 -4.18
CA GLU A 440 -26.67 -0.93 -3.66
C GLU A 440 -26.01 -1.43 -2.38
N LEU A 441 -24.67 -1.57 -2.36
CA LEU A 441 -23.93 -1.99 -1.18
C LEU A 441 -23.95 -0.95 -0.06
N TYR A 442 -23.95 0.35 -0.37
CA TYR A 442 -24.20 1.37 0.66
C TYR A 442 -25.58 1.20 1.29
N THR A 443 -26.61 0.92 0.49
CA THR A 443 -27.99 0.85 0.98
C THR A 443 -28.26 -0.45 1.75
N HIS A 444 -27.93 -1.60 1.17
CA HIS A 444 -28.35 -2.90 1.70
C HIS A 444 -27.33 -3.55 2.62
N TRP A 445 -26.03 -3.39 2.36
CA TRP A 445 -24.99 -3.97 3.21
C TRP A 445 -24.59 -3.01 4.32
N LEU A 446 -24.26 -1.76 3.96
CA LEU A 446 -23.79 -0.76 4.92
C LEU A 446 -24.92 -0.01 5.61
N GLN A 447 -26.18 -0.23 5.26
CA GLN A 447 -27.34 0.42 5.92
C GLN A 447 -27.31 1.95 5.86
N GLY A 448 -26.77 2.51 4.78
CA GLY A 448 -26.61 3.94 4.54
C GLY A 448 -25.16 4.42 4.59
N THR A 449 -24.95 5.67 4.17
CA THR A 449 -23.63 6.29 4.06
C THR A 449 -23.03 6.70 5.40
N ASP A 450 -23.89 7.07 6.36
CA ASP A 450 -23.48 7.60 7.68
C ASP A 450 -23.93 6.67 8.82
N SER A 451 -24.11 5.39 8.52
CA SER A 451 -24.53 4.39 9.50
C SER A 451 -23.36 3.97 10.41
N GLU A 452 -23.69 3.39 11.56
CA GLU A 452 -22.69 2.75 12.43
C GLU A 452 -21.99 1.59 11.71
N CYS A 453 -22.69 0.87 10.84
CA CYS A 453 -22.14 -0.23 10.04
C CYS A 453 -21.05 0.29 9.08
N ALA A 454 -21.32 1.38 8.37
CA ALA A 454 -20.35 2.05 7.50
C ALA A 454 -19.14 2.56 8.30
N GLY A 455 -19.36 3.18 9.45
CA GLY A 455 -18.29 3.60 10.35
C GLY A 455 -17.39 2.43 10.79
N ARG A 456 -17.98 1.31 11.20
CA ARG A 456 -17.25 0.12 11.66
C ARG A 456 -16.47 -0.57 10.54
N LEU A 457 -17.07 -0.70 9.35
CA LEU A 457 -16.52 -1.49 8.24
C LEU A 457 -15.63 -0.68 7.29
N LEU A 458 -15.83 0.64 7.17
CA LEU A 458 -15.09 1.49 6.23
C LEU A 458 -14.14 2.48 6.90
N HIS A 459 -14.21 2.66 8.23
CA HIS A 459 -13.28 3.51 8.98
C HIS A 459 -12.46 2.71 10.00
N THR A 460 -11.35 3.31 10.43
CA THR A 460 -10.44 2.77 11.43
C THR A 460 -9.88 3.90 12.30
N GLN A 461 -9.11 3.51 13.31
CA GLN A 461 -8.42 4.42 14.22
C GLN A 461 -6.92 4.13 14.19
N TYR A 462 -6.12 5.13 14.56
CA TYR A 462 -4.68 5.02 14.61
C TYR A 462 -4.19 5.28 16.02
N HIS A 463 -3.16 4.54 16.43
CA HIS A 463 -2.70 4.51 17.81
C HIS A 463 -1.22 4.85 17.86
N ALA A 464 -0.84 5.72 18.79
CA ALA A 464 0.58 5.99 19.01
C ALA A 464 1.25 4.72 19.54
N VAL A 465 2.36 4.31 18.92
CA VAL A 465 3.15 3.20 19.46
C VAL A 465 4.02 3.77 20.56
N GLU A 466 3.80 3.34 21.80
CA GLU A 466 4.62 3.75 22.93
C GLU A 466 6.06 3.27 22.71
N LYS A 467 7.00 4.21 22.69
CA LYS A 467 8.42 3.86 22.76
C LYS A 467 8.68 3.43 24.19
N ALA A 468 9.06 2.17 24.39
CA ALA A 468 9.70 1.77 25.63
C ALA A 468 10.87 2.72 25.85
N SER A 469 10.75 3.58 26.85
CA SER A 469 11.82 4.44 27.33
C SER A 469 12.88 3.54 27.92
N THR A 470 13.72 2.95 27.07
CA THR A 470 14.96 2.33 27.52
C THR A 470 15.75 3.43 28.22
N GLY A 471 15.82 3.34 29.55
CA GLY A 471 16.46 4.30 30.46
C GLY A 471 17.97 4.46 30.26
N LEU A 472 18.50 4.12 29.09
CA LEU A 472 19.87 4.36 28.67
C LEU A 472 19.96 5.71 27.93
N GLY A 473 19.32 6.73 28.49
CA GLY A 473 19.61 8.12 28.18
C GLY A 473 21.03 8.44 28.61
N ILE A 474 22.01 8.03 27.81
CA ILE A 474 23.40 8.46 27.92
C ILE A 474 23.36 9.97 27.72
N ARG A 475 23.52 10.70 28.83
CA ARG A 475 23.82 12.13 28.80
C ARG A 475 25.23 12.27 28.21
N TRP A 476 25.32 12.91 27.05
CA TRP A 476 26.59 13.35 26.47
C TRP A 476 27.24 14.42 27.35
#